data_AF-A0A2E6EMT6-F1
#
_entry.id   AF-A0A2E6EMT6-F1
#
_cell.length_a   1.000
_cell.length_b   1.000
_cell.length_c   1.000
_cell.angle_alpha   90.00
_cell.angle_beta   90.00
_cell.angle_gamma   90.00
#
_symmetry.space_group_name_H-M   'P 1'
#
loop_
_entity.id
_entity.type
_entity.pdbx_description
1 polymer ?
#
loop_
_entity_poly.entity_id
_entity_poly.type
_entity_poly.pdbx_seq_one_letter_code
_entity_poly.pdbx_strand_id
1 'polypeptide(L)'
;MSNDYLSTREAAKFLGVGTTSIKRWAEDGVLQCMKTAGGHRRFRRSDLLTFRSAKHQGEEAGPLSSLTTEQMDALDYGVIGFDDDGEVFAYNAFESSFTGFQRDEVLGMQVFTELIPCSNNSLVRARYDKAKAESSDLHHTMDYVFTYRMKPTPVRVELLREESTRTNWMLVHPQ
;
A
#
# COMPACT_ATOMS: atom_id res chain seq x y z
N MET A 1 -2.50 25.50 -22.67
CA MET A 1 -2.67 24.25 -23.44
C MET A 1 -2.02 23.15 -22.64
N SER A 2 -2.80 22.26 -22.03
CA SER A 2 -2.27 21.15 -21.23
C SER A 2 -1.49 20.19 -22.13
N ASN A 3 -0.25 19.90 -21.79
CA ASN A 3 0.50 18.85 -22.46
C ASN A 3 -0.15 17.50 -22.12
N ASP A 4 -0.95 16.96 -23.03
CA ASP A 4 -1.73 15.73 -22.84
C ASP A 4 -0.84 14.48 -22.65
N TYR A 5 0.43 14.55 -23.04
CA TYR A 5 1.36 13.43 -23.03
C TYR A 5 2.53 13.65 -22.07
N LEU A 6 2.59 12.78 -21.07
CA LEU A 6 3.59 12.75 -20.01
C LEU A 6 4.72 11.78 -20.40
N SER A 7 5.96 12.14 -20.08
CA SER A 7 7.08 11.21 -20.09
C SER A 7 6.93 10.14 -19.01
N THR A 8 7.73 9.07 -19.08
CA THR A 8 7.79 8.04 -18.02
C THR A 8 7.99 8.63 -16.61
N ARG A 9 8.86 9.64 -16.47
CA ARG A 9 9.14 10.28 -15.17
C ARG A 9 7.96 11.10 -14.67
N GLU A 10 7.30 11.82 -15.57
CA GLU A 10 6.13 12.63 -15.21
C GLU A 10 4.92 11.73 -14.89
N ALA A 11 4.74 10.63 -15.62
CA ALA A 11 3.71 9.63 -15.34
C ALA A 11 3.95 8.95 -13.98
N ALA A 12 5.19 8.60 -13.67
CA ALA A 12 5.58 8.05 -12.37
C ALA A 12 5.23 9.00 -11.23
N LYS A 13 5.61 10.29 -11.37
CA LYS A 13 5.25 11.33 -10.41
C LYS A 13 3.74 11.53 -10.31
N PHE A 14 3.02 11.46 -11.43
CA PHE A 14 1.56 11.63 -11.47
C PHE A 14 0.80 10.50 -10.76
N LEU A 15 1.27 9.27 -10.90
CA LEU A 15 0.72 8.08 -10.23
C LEU A 15 1.33 7.85 -8.83
N GLY A 16 2.34 8.62 -8.44
CA GLY A 16 3.03 8.48 -7.16
C GLY A 16 3.81 7.17 -7.03
N VAL A 17 4.43 6.67 -8.10
CA VAL A 17 5.18 5.40 -8.13
C VAL A 17 6.58 5.57 -8.73
N GLY A 18 7.43 4.55 -8.62
CA GLY A 18 8.74 4.52 -9.28
C GLY A 18 8.65 4.42 -10.82
N THR A 19 9.66 4.97 -11.52
CA THR A 19 9.71 4.92 -13.00
C THR A 19 9.84 3.49 -13.56
N THR A 20 10.38 2.57 -12.78
CA THR A 20 10.48 1.15 -13.12
C THR A 20 9.08 0.50 -13.21
N SER A 21 8.18 0.84 -12.28
CA SER A 21 6.78 0.36 -12.30
C SER A 21 6.05 0.83 -13.55
N ILE A 22 6.21 2.10 -13.93
CA ILE A 22 5.65 2.65 -15.18
C ILE A 22 6.17 1.92 -16.41
N LYS A 23 7.48 1.62 -16.46
CA LYS A 23 8.07 0.88 -17.58
C LYS A 23 7.52 -0.54 -17.66
N ARG A 24 7.49 -1.25 -16.53
CA ARG A 24 6.96 -2.61 -16.40
C ARG A 24 5.50 -2.68 -16.84
N TRP A 25 4.63 -1.84 -16.29
CA TRP A 25 3.21 -1.82 -16.68
C TRP A 25 2.99 -1.48 -18.16
N ALA A 26 3.88 -0.67 -18.73
CA ALA A 26 3.84 -0.36 -20.16
C ALA A 26 4.42 -1.47 -21.05
N GLU A 27 5.20 -2.41 -20.50
CA GLU A 27 5.71 -3.61 -21.18
C GLU A 27 4.69 -4.73 -21.11
N ASP A 28 4.07 -4.89 -19.95
CA ASP A 28 3.00 -5.85 -19.67
C ASP A 28 1.66 -5.45 -20.33
N GLY A 29 1.59 -4.26 -20.94
CA GLY A 29 0.40 -3.75 -21.62
C GLY A 29 -0.71 -3.23 -20.69
N VAL A 30 -0.51 -3.29 -19.37
CA VAL A 30 -1.46 -2.83 -18.35
C VAL A 30 -1.61 -1.31 -18.37
N LEU A 31 -0.53 -0.57 -18.66
CA LEU A 31 -0.55 0.88 -18.80
C LEU A 31 -0.30 1.29 -20.25
N GLN A 32 -1.32 1.84 -20.89
CA GLN A 32 -1.26 2.26 -22.28
C GLN A 32 -0.19 3.36 -22.49
N CYS A 33 0.68 3.14 -23.47
CA CYS A 33 1.70 4.11 -23.87
C CYS A 33 1.87 4.11 -25.38
N MET A 34 2.25 5.27 -25.93
CA MET A 34 2.72 5.37 -27.30
C MET A 34 4.24 5.59 -27.31
N LYS A 35 4.92 5.19 -28.38
CA LYS A 35 6.33 5.52 -28.61
C LYS A 35 6.44 6.62 -29.66
N THR A 36 7.32 7.58 -29.45
CA THR A 36 7.67 8.56 -30.49
C THR A 36 8.59 7.93 -31.53
N ALA A 37 8.85 8.63 -32.65
CA ALA A 37 9.82 8.18 -33.66
C ALA A 37 11.22 7.89 -33.09
N GLY A 38 11.60 8.55 -31.98
CA GLY A 38 12.83 8.30 -31.23
C GLY A 38 12.74 7.21 -30.16
N GLY A 39 11.65 6.44 -30.11
CA GLY A 39 11.48 5.29 -29.20
C GLY A 39 11.06 5.63 -27.77
N HIS A 40 10.92 6.90 -27.40
CA HIS A 40 10.53 7.31 -26.05
C HIS A 40 9.04 7.06 -25.77
N ARG A 41 8.73 6.49 -24.60
CA ARG A 41 7.36 6.27 -24.14
C ARG A 41 6.69 7.58 -23.75
N ARG A 42 5.43 7.74 -24.16
CA ARG A 42 4.53 8.84 -23.81
C ARG A 42 3.21 8.28 -23.32
N PHE A 43 2.73 8.83 -22.21
CA PHE A 43 1.55 8.38 -21.50
C PHE A 43 0.51 9.49 -21.54
N ARG A 44 -0.69 9.19 -22.03
CA ARG A 44 -1.75 10.18 -22.05
C ARG A 44 -2.27 10.38 -20.64
N ARG A 45 -2.49 11.64 -20.23
CA ARG A 45 -2.97 11.96 -18.88
C ARG A 45 -4.33 11.32 -18.56
N SER A 46 -5.22 11.21 -19.56
CA SER A 46 -6.50 10.49 -19.42
C SER A 46 -6.28 9.03 -19.07
N ASP A 47 -5.32 8.37 -19.71
CA ASP A 47 -5.06 6.95 -19.52
C ASP A 47 -4.44 6.73 -18.14
N LEU A 48 -3.61 7.65 -17.64
CA LEU A 48 -3.13 7.62 -16.26
C LEU A 48 -4.26 7.81 -15.25
N LEU A 49 -5.21 8.71 -15.52
CA LEU A 49 -6.38 8.92 -14.66
C LEU A 49 -7.26 7.67 -14.64
N THR A 50 -7.58 7.11 -15.81
CA THR A 50 -8.32 5.85 -15.92
C THR A 50 -7.58 4.71 -15.26
N PHE A 51 -6.26 4.59 -15.44
CA PHE A 51 -5.45 3.56 -14.80
C PHE A 51 -5.45 3.70 -13.27
N ARG A 52 -5.34 4.92 -12.74
CA ARG A 52 -5.46 5.20 -11.31
C ARG A 52 -6.86 4.83 -10.80
N SER A 53 -7.89 5.24 -11.53
CA SER A 53 -9.29 4.93 -11.21
C SER A 53 -9.60 3.45 -11.36
N ALA A 54 -8.98 2.71 -12.28
CA ALA A 54 -9.14 1.28 -12.48
C ALA A 54 -8.37 0.47 -11.42
N LYS A 55 -7.23 0.98 -10.94
CA LYS A 55 -6.56 0.46 -9.74
C LYS A 55 -7.40 0.69 -8.48
N HIS A 56 -8.07 1.83 -8.37
CA HIS A 56 -9.09 2.07 -7.32
C HIS A 56 -10.38 1.26 -7.53
N GLN A 57 -10.80 1.01 -8.77
CA GLN A 57 -11.94 0.12 -9.08
C GLN A 57 -11.56 -1.37 -9.07
N GLY A 58 -10.32 -1.69 -8.71
CA GLY A 58 -9.91 -2.99 -8.22
C GLY A 58 -10.24 -3.21 -6.73
N GLU A 59 -10.80 -2.20 -6.06
CA GLU A 59 -11.41 -2.30 -4.72
C GLU A 59 -12.84 -2.88 -4.81
N GLU A 60 -12.95 -4.06 -5.43
CA GLU A 60 -13.89 -5.09 -5.00
C GLU A 60 -13.12 -6.42 -4.80
N ALA A 61 -11.88 -6.34 -4.32
CA ALA A 61 -11.44 -7.38 -3.39
C ALA A 61 -12.38 -7.22 -2.19
N GLY A 62 -13.10 -8.29 -1.82
CA GLY A 62 -13.87 -8.30 -0.58
C GLY A 62 -13.03 -7.80 0.60
N PRO A 63 -13.66 -7.45 1.73
CA PRO A 63 -12.93 -6.87 2.86
C PRO A 63 -11.69 -7.71 3.18
N LEU A 64 -10.54 -7.09 3.48
CA LEU A 64 -9.28 -7.83 3.72
C LEU A 64 -9.44 -8.94 4.78
N SER A 65 -10.38 -8.73 5.70
CA SER A 65 -10.86 -9.70 6.69
C SER A 65 -11.42 -11.01 6.09
N SER A 66 -11.75 -11.03 4.81
CA SER A 66 -12.26 -12.20 4.06
C SER A 66 -11.20 -12.95 3.26
N LEU A 67 -9.99 -12.41 3.11
CA LEU A 67 -8.92 -13.08 2.39
C LEU A 67 -8.32 -14.22 3.23
N THR A 68 -8.01 -15.35 2.59
CA THR A 68 -7.21 -16.40 3.23
C THR A 68 -5.74 -16.00 3.29
N THR A 69 -4.97 -16.68 4.14
CA THR A 69 -3.52 -16.46 4.24
C THR A 69 -2.82 -16.64 2.89
N GLU A 70 -3.21 -17.64 2.10
CA GLU A 70 -2.63 -17.89 0.78
C GLU A 70 -2.93 -16.76 -0.20
N GLN A 71 -4.15 -16.20 -0.14
CA GLN A 71 -4.52 -15.04 -0.96
C GLN A 71 -3.75 -13.80 -0.55
N MET A 72 -3.57 -13.57 0.75
CA MET A 72 -2.74 -12.46 1.25
C MET A 72 -1.26 -12.63 0.86
N ASP A 73 -0.76 -13.86 0.85
CA ASP A 73 0.63 -14.19 0.50
C ASP A 73 0.92 -14.00 -1.00
N ALA A 74 -0.11 -14.01 -1.84
CA ALA A 74 0.01 -13.74 -3.27
C ALA A 74 0.06 -12.24 -3.62
N LEU A 75 -0.14 -11.34 -2.65
CA LEU A 75 -0.14 -9.89 -2.87
C LEU A 75 1.28 -9.36 -3.11
N ASP A 76 1.39 -8.32 -3.94
CA ASP A 76 2.66 -7.66 -4.27
C ASP A 76 3.00 -6.49 -3.32
N TYR A 77 2.38 -6.49 -2.13
CA TYR A 77 2.56 -5.51 -1.06
C TYR A 77 2.41 -6.16 0.31
N GLY A 78 2.94 -5.50 1.34
CA GLY A 78 2.90 -5.99 2.71
C GLY A 78 1.53 -5.80 3.35
N VAL A 79 1.09 -6.77 4.14
CA VAL A 79 -0.18 -6.72 4.89
C VAL A 79 0.09 -7.03 6.36
N ILE A 80 -0.34 -6.13 7.23
CA ILE A 80 -0.34 -6.32 8.69
C ILE A 80 -1.78 -6.10 9.18
N GLY A 81 -2.41 -7.13 9.75
CA GLY A 81 -3.74 -7.05 10.37
C GLY A 81 -3.65 -7.16 11.88
N PHE A 82 -4.36 -6.29 12.60
CA PHE A 82 -4.38 -6.26 14.06
C PHE A 82 -5.73 -5.77 14.60
N ASP A 83 -6.06 -6.19 15.82
CA ASP A 83 -7.34 -5.86 16.47
C ASP A 83 -7.35 -4.48 17.13
N ASP A 84 -8.42 -4.16 17.86
CA ASP A 84 -8.59 -2.88 18.57
C ASP A 84 -7.65 -2.66 19.75
N ASP A 85 -7.11 -3.76 20.29
CA ASP A 85 -6.16 -3.77 21.39
C ASP A 85 -4.71 -3.70 20.87
N GLY A 86 -4.51 -3.93 19.57
CA GLY A 86 -3.24 -3.84 18.87
C GLY A 86 -2.56 -5.19 18.66
N GLU A 87 -3.22 -6.30 18.97
CA GLU A 87 -2.69 -7.64 18.79
C GLU A 87 -2.70 -8.02 17.30
N VAL A 88 -1.54 -8.45 16.78
CA VAL A 88 -1.38 -8.83 15.37
C VAL A 88 -1.98 -10.20 15.11
N PHE A 89 -2.93 -10.28 14.18
CA PHE A 89 -3.57 -11.55 13.77
C PHE A 89 -3.28 -11.93 12.30
N ALA A 90 -2.77 -11.01 11.48
CA ALA A 90 -2.42 -11.28 10.09
C ALA A 90 -1.10 -10.61 9.69
N TYR A 91 -0.30 -11.34 8.91
CA TYR A 91 1.01 -10.87 8.44
C TYR A 91 1.43 -11.65 7.19
N ASN A 92 1.50 -11.01 6.02
CA ASN A 92 1.70 -11.75 4.76
C ASN A 92 3.18 -12.01 4.42
N ALA A 93 3.41 -12.89 3.44
CA ALA A 93 4.74 -13.33 3.00
C ALA A 93 5.59 -12.17 2.45
N PHE A 94 4.95 -11.19 1.81
CA PHE A 94 5.62 -9.99 1.33
C PHE A 94 6.22 -9.19 2.49
N GLU A 95 5.42 -8.87 3.51
CA GLU A 95 5.87 -8.06 4.65
C GLU A 95 6.96 -8.77 5.45
N SER A 96 6.84 -10.10 5.61
CA SER A 96 7.88 -10.94 6.20
C SER A 96 9.20 -10.85 5.44
N SER A 97 9.15 -10.96 4.11
CA SER A 97 10.34 -10.84 3.27
C SER A 97 10.92 -9.43 3.25
N PHE A 98 10.05 -8.41 3.32
CA PHE A 98 10.43 -7.00 3.23
C PHE A 98 11.11 -6.49 4.51
N THR A 99 10.58 -6.86 5.68
CA THR A 99 11.10 -6.39 6.98
C THR A 99 12.07 -7.38 7.63
N GLY A 100 11.99 -8.67 7.27
CA GLY A 100 12.79 -9.75 7.83
C GLY A 100 12.18 -10.47 9.03
N PHE A 101 11.03 -10.03 9.56
CA PHE A 101 10.33 -10.74 10.63
C PHE A 101 9.62 -11.99 10.13
N GLN A 102 9.64 -13.09 10.88
CA GLN A 102 8.86 -14.28 10.53
C GLN A 102 7.41 -14.15 11.03
N ARG A 103 6.44 -14.69 10.28
CA ARG A 103 5.02 -14.62 10.62
C ARG A 103 4.73 -15.15 12.03
N ASP A 104 5.27 -16.32 12.32
CA ASP A 104 5.15 -17.05 13.57
C ASP A 104 5.80 -16.33 14.76
N GLU A 105 6.73 -15.40 14.52
CA GLU A 105 7.26 -14.52 15.55
C GLU A 105 6.34 -13.34 15.84
N VAL A 106 5.61 -12.84 14.84
CA VAL A 106 4.85 -11.59 14.96
C VAL A 106 3.38 -11.77 15.33
N LEU A 107 2.79 -12.93 15.04
CA LEU A 107 1.40 -13.21 15.42
C LEU A 107 1.27 -13.20 16.96
N GLY A 108 0.29 -12.46 17.47
CA GLY A 108 0.08 -12.24 18.90
C GLY A 108 0.94 -11.12 19.52
N MET A 109 1.86 -10.51 18.77
CA MET A 109 2.62 -9.34 19.25
C MET A 109 1.77 -8.07 19.23
N GLN A 110 2.14 -7.12 20.08
CA GLN A 110 1.57 -5.78 20.06
C GLN A 110 2.16 -4.92 18.93
N VAL A 111 1.33 -4.55 17.97
CA VAL A 111 1.76 -3.89 16.72
C VAL A 111 2.52 -2.59 16.97
N PHE A 112 2.08 -1.76 17.92
CA PHE A 112 2.65 -0.43 18.17
C PHE A 112 3.77 -0.39 19.23
N THR A 113 4.04 -1.49 19.92
CA THR A 113 5.07 -1.53 20.96
C THR A 113 6.15 -2.57 20.70
N GLU A 114 5.84 -3.62 19.93
CA GLU A 114 6.74 -4.73 19.67
C GLU A 114 7.11 -4.85 18.18
N LEU A 115 6.12 -4.78 17.27
CA LEU A 115 6.35 -5.00 15.84
C LEU A 115 6.85 -3.74 15.11
N ILE A 116 6.08 -2.65 15.17
CA ILE A 116 6.40 -1.36 14.52
C ILE A 116 6.30 -0.18 15.50
N PRO A 117 7.19 -0.08 16.50
CA PRO A 117 7.19 1.02 17.47
C PRO A 117 7.32 2.40 16.83
N CYS A 118 7.98 2.49 15.68
CA CYS A 118 8.09 3.74 14.92
C CYS A 118 6.73 4.28 14.45
N SER A 119 5.72 3.42 14.32
CA SER A 119 4.34 3.77 13.94
C SER A 119 3.45 4.16 15.12
N ASN A 120 3.97 4.11 16.35
CA ASN A 120 3.29 4.64 17.53
C ASN A 120 3.41 6.17 17.61
N ASN A 121 2.71 6.86 16.72
CA ASN A 121 2.76 8.31 16.61
C ASN A 121 1.44 8.91 16.12
N SER A 122 1.40 10.24 16.02
CA SER A 122 0.21 10.99 15.58
C SER A 122 -0.15 10.79 14.11
N LEU A 123 0.76 10.28 13.28
CA LEU A 123 0.48 10.00 11.88
C LEU A 123 -0.29 8.68 11.75
N VAL A 124 0.10 7.65 12.48
CA VAL A 124 -0.48 6.31 12.30
C VAL A 124 -1.40 5.93 13.44
N ARG A 125 -0.87 5.71 14.65
CA ARG A 125 -1.66 5.24 15.81
C ARG A 125 -2.88 6.12 16.10
N ALA A 126 -2.71 7.44 16.11
CA ALA A 126 -3.80 8.36 16.42
C ALA A 126 -4.97 8.29 15.41
N ARG A 127 -4.74 7.87 14.16
CA ARG A 127 -5.82 7.70 13.17
C ARG A 127 -6.67 6.48 13.49
N TYR A 128 -6.04 5.36 13.86
CA TYR A 128 -6.77 4.17 14.32
C TYR A 128 -7.54 4.44 15.61
N ASP A 129 -6.90 5.08 16.60
CA ASP A 129 -7.57 5.40 17.87
C ASP A 129 -8.78 6.32 17.65
N LYS A 130 -8.66 7.31 16.74
CA LYS A 130 -9.77 8.18 16.37
C LYS A 130 -10.91 7.40 15.71
N ALA A 131 -10.61 6.59 14.69
CA ALA A 131 -11.63 5.80 13.99
C ALA A 131 -12.34 4.82 14.94
N LYS A 132 -11.58 4.18 15.84
CA LYS A 132 -12.14 3.35 16.92
C LYS A 132 -13.06 4.13 17.86
N ALA A 133 -12.63 5.31 18.33
CA ALA A 133 -13.44 6.13 19.24
C ALA A 133 -14.72 6.66 18.59
N GLU A 134 -14.71 6.83 17.28
CA GLU A 134 -15.86 7.28 16.48
C GLU A 134 -16.72 6.13 15.95
N SER A 135 -16.36 4.87 16.21
CA SER A 135 -16.99 3.67 15.62
C SER A 135 -17.18 3.81 14.12
N SER A 136 -16.11 4.19 13.42
CA SER A 136 -16.13 4.50 11.99
C SER A 136 -15.08 3.70 11.23
N ASP A 137 -15.34 3.48 9.94
CA ASP A 137 -14.33 2.93 9.04
C ASP A 137 -13.21 3.94 8.82
N LEU A 138 -12.00 3.43 8.57
CA LEU A 138 -10.84 4.22 8.18
C LEU A 138 -10.37 3.76 6.81
N HIS A 139 -10.05 4.71 5.95
CA HIS A 139 -9.22 4.49 4.77
C HIS A 139 -8.35 5.73 4.58
N HIS A 140 -7.04 5.60 4.79
CA HIS A 140 -6.11 6.71 4.65
C HIS A 140 -4.75 6.28 4.12
N THR A 141 -4.28 6.95 3.06
CA THR A 141 -2.98 6.69 2.43
C THR A 141 -2.00 7.82 2.74
N MET A 142 -0.74 7.47 3.05
CA MET A 142 0.34 8.46 3.24
C MET A 142 1.71 7.91 2.82
N ASP A 143 2.64 8.80 2.48
CA ASP A 143 4.06 8.43 2.38
C ASP A 143 4.67 8.38 3.80
N TYR A 144 5.55 7.40 4.03
CA TYR A 144 6.13 7.11 5.33
C TYR A 144 7.54 6.52 5.20
N VAL A 145 8.27 6.37 6.30
CA VAL A 145 9.61 5.77 6.30
C VAL A 145 9.72 4.71 7.40
N PHE A 146 9.96 3.47 7.01
CA PHE A 146 10.22 2.37 7.94
C PHE A 146 11.69 2.36 8.34
N THR A 147 11.94 2.38 9.65
CA THR A 147 13.30 2.45 10.22
C THR A 147 13.56 1.39 11.30
N TYR A 148 12.53 0.65 11.73
CA TYR A 148 12.66 -0.31 12.81
C TYR A 148 13.31 -1.60 12.30
N ARG A 149 14.47 -1.96 12.89
CA ARG A 149 15.28 -3.15 12.54
C ARG A 149 15.64 -3.32 11.06
N MET A 150 15.53 -2.26 10.27
CA MET A 150 15.91 -2.22 8.85
C MET A 150 16.49 -0.84 8.50
N LYS A 151 17.12 -0.72 7.34
CA LYS A 151 17.57 0.59 6.84
C LYS A 151 16.35 1.49 6.60
N PRO A 152 16.46 2.82 6.81
CA PRO A 152 15.39 3.76 6.49
C PRO A 152 14.87 3.55 5.06
N THR A 153 13.66 3.02 4.94
CA THR A 153 13.06 2.63 3.66
C THR A 153 11.79 3.43 3.44
N PRO A 154 11.76 4.32 2.43
CA PRO A 154 10.55 5.01 2.04
C PRO A 154 9.49 4.01 1.57
N VAL A 155 8.28 4.17 2.10
CA VAL A 155 7.12 3.34 1.77
C VAL A 155 5.92 4.26 1.60
N ARG A 156 4.92 3.80 0.85
CA ARG A 156 3.55 4.29 0.99
C ARG A 156 2.80 3.33 1.89
N VAL A 157 2.09 3.85 2.89
CA VAL A 157 1.24 3.07 3.76
C VAL A 157 -0.22 3.41 3.54
N GLU A 158 -1.07 2.38 3.55
CA GLU A 158 -2.52 2.51 3.58
C GLU A 158 -3.01 1.99 4.92
N LEU A 159 -3.78 2.82 5.62
CA LEU A 159 -4.37 2.52 6.91
C LEU A 159 -5.85 2.26 6.69
N LEU A 160 -6.31 1.05 7.02
CA LEU A 160 -7.70 0.68 6.91
C LEU A 160 -8.26 0.19 8.24
N ARG A 161 -9.51 0.55 8.53
CA ARG A 161 -10.30 -0.01 9.63
C ARG A 161 -11.65 -0.41 9.06
N GLU A 162 -12.07 -1.62 9.40
CA GLU A 162 -13.41 -2.09 9.15
C GLU A 162 -14.14 -2.19 10.50
N GLU A 163 -15.10 -1.30 10.74
CA GLU A 163 -15.83 -1.24 12.01
C GLU A 163 -16.72 -2.47 12.21
N SER A 164 -17.30 -3.01 11.14
CA SER A 164 -18.19 -4.18 11.18
C SER A 164 -17.51 -5.42 11.78
N THR A 165 -16.21 -5.58 11.54
CA THR A 165 -15.38 -6.69 12.04
C THR A 165 -14.42 -6.26 13.15
N ARG A 166 -14.35 -4.96 13.47
CA ARG A 166 -13.39 -4.36 14.41
C ARG A 166 -11.94 -4.73 14.10
N THR A 167 -11.62 -4.77 12.81
CA THR A 167 -10.27 -5.09 12.32
C THR A 167 -9.57 -3.86 11.79
N ASN A 168 -8.25 -3.81 11.97
CA ASN A 168 -7.39 -2.76 11.49
C ASN A 168 -6.29 -3.36 10.59
N TRP A 169 -5.91 -2.65 9.53
CA TRP A 169 -5.01 -3.14 8.49
C TRP A 169 -4.03 -2.06 8.05
N MET A 170 -2.74 -2.39 8.05
CA MET A 170 -1.69 -1.56 7.45
C MET A 170 -1.16 -2.24 6.20
N LEU A 171 -1.37 -1.61 5.04
CA LEU A 171 -0.78 -2.06 3.78
C LEU A 171 0.50 -1.28 3.51
N VAL A 172 1.54 -1.98 3.09
CA VAL A 172 2.89 -1.43 2.94
C VAL A 172 3.38 -1.60 1.51
N HIS A 173 3.61 -0.47 0.84
CA HIS A 173 4.06 -0.41 -0.54
C HIS A 173 5.46 0.23 -0.62
N PRO A 174 6.53 -0.56 -0.79
CA PRO A 174 7.89 -0.02 -0.97
C PRO A 174 8.00 0.87 -2.22
N GLN A 175 8.82 1.93 -2.14
CA GLN A 175 9.03 2.90 -3.24
C GLN A 175 10.33 2.72 -4.03
#